data_AF-A0A9E3SJJ1-F1
#
_entry.id   AF-A0A9E3SJJ1-F1
#
_cell.length_a   1.000
_cell.length_b   1.000
_cell.length_c   1.000
_cell.angle_alpha   90.00
_cell.angle_beta   90.00
_cell.angle_gamma   90.00
#
_symmetry.space_group_name_H-M   'P 1'
#
loop_
_entity.id
_entity.type
_entity.pdbx_description
1 polymer ?
#
loop_
_entity_poly.entity_id
_entity_poly.type
_entity_poly.pdbx_seq_one_letter_code
_entity_poly.pdbx_strand_id
1 'polypeptide(L)'
;MATSTENKIRKLSIAQLLVGSFALTYYVLLGLMVAALLFFNRFLLDAGHYDNGLKIIQSNSLVMVLALMMLLIVGTIAGLLLFMFQKPKGLLLFVISAVILMFIQANFGGLEGWQKFAVELLLMFLLLALPQKYRKNSENRVEYPQ
;
A
#
# COMPACT_ATOMS: atom_id res chain seq x y z
N MET A 1 5.16 36.08 9.15
CA MET A 1 3.99 35.21 9.38
C MET A 1 4.05 34.02 8.43
N ALA A 2 4.78 32.97 8.78
CA ALA A 2 4.87 31.73 8.01
C ALA A 2 5.48 30.62 8.89
N THR A 3 4.85 30.23 10.01
CA THR A 3 5.46 29.24 10.94
C THR A 3 4.45 28.34 11.67
N SER A 4 3.17 28.35 11.30
CA SER A 4 2.15 27.50 11.96
C SER A 4 2.01 26.11 11.33
N THR A 5 2.35 25.96 10.06
CA THR A 5 2.18 24.69 9.32
C THR A 5 3.36 23.74 9.50
N GLU A 6 4.60 24.25 9.64
CA GLU A 6 5.80 23.42 9.80
C GLU A 6 5.85 22.69 11.15
N ASN A 7 5.27 23.28 12.20
CA ASN A 7 5.27 22.70 13.54
C ASN A 7 4.18 21.62 13.77
N LYS A 8 3.34 21.32 12.75
CA LYS A 8 2.30 20.29 12.83
C LYS A 8 2.81 18.88 12.51
N ILE A 9 4.00 18.72 11.93
CA ILE A 9 4.68 17.44 11.67
C ILE A 9 5.36 16.92 12.96
N ARG A 10 4.65 17.05 14.09
CA ARG A 10 5.20 16.86 15.43
C ARG A 10 5.35 15.37 15.75
N LYS A 11 6.62 14.95 15.83
CA LYS A 11 7.17 13.74 16.49
C LYS A 11 6.80 12.38 15.89
N LEU A 12 7.10 12.17 14.61
CA LEU A 12 7.45 10.81 14.15
C LEU A 12 8.84 10.45 14.70
N SER A 13 9.02 9.23 15.19
CA SER A 13 10.37 8.73 15.46
C SER A 13 11.17 8.71 14.15
N ILE A 14 12.47 9.01 14.20
CA ILE A 14 13.36 8.90 13.01
C ILE A 14 13.22 7.52 12.37
N ALA A 15 13.05 6.48 13.19
CA ALA A 15 12.80 5.11 12.72
C ALA A 15 11.46 4.96 11.97
N GLN A 16 10.39 5.64 12.40
CA GLN A 16 9.09 5.62 11.71
C GLN A 16 9.15 6.33 10.36
N LEU A 17 9.87 7.45 10.28
CA LEU A 17 10.10 8.14 9.01
C LEU A 17 10.92 7.26 8.06
N LEU A 18 12.00 6.66 8.54
CA LEU A 18 12.87 5.83 7.70
C LEU A 18 12.14 4.60 7.14
N VAL A 19 11.49 3.82 8.02
CA VAL A 19 10.73 2.61 7.63
C VAL A 19 9.52 2.99 6.78
N GLY A 20 8.82 4.07 7.14
CA GLY A 20 7.67 4.58 6.39
C GLY A 20 8.06 5.05 4.99
N SER A 21 9.14 5.81 4.83
CA SER A 21 9.64 6.24 3.53
C SER A 21 10.09 5.06 2.67
N PHE A 22 10.80 4.09 3.24
CA PHE A 22 11.21 2.90 2.50
C PHE A 22 10.00 2.07 2.04
N ALA A 23 9.02 1.85 2.92
CA ALA A 23 7.77 1.18 2.55
C ALA A 23 7.02 1.96 1.47
N LEU A 24 6.95 3.29 1.56
CA LEU A 24 6.27 4.12 0.59
C LEU A 24 6.93 3.99 -0.80
N THR A 25 8.25 4.10 -0.87
CA THR A 25 8.99 3.93 -2.13
C THR A 25 8.75 2.54 -2.72
N TYR A 26 8.78 1.49 -1.91
CA TYR A 26 8.48 0.13 -2.35
C TYR A 26 7.09 0.03 -3.01
N TYR A 27 6.03 0.48 -2.33
CA TYR A 27 4.67 0.40 -2.87
C TYR A 27 4.42 1.33 -4.06
N VAL A 28 5.08 2.48 -4.13
CA VAL A 28 5.01 3.38 -5.30
C VAL A 28 5.65 2.72 -6.53
N LEU A 29 6.84 2.14 -6.38
CA LEU A 29 7.50 1.42 -7.49
C LEU A 29 6.69 0.20 -7.93
N LEU A 30 6.14 -0.56 -6.98
CA LEU A 30 5.23 -1.67 -7.27
C LEU A 30 3.98 -1.19 -8.02
N GLY A 31 3.38 -0.08 -7.59
CA GLY A 31 2.23 0.54 -8.25
C GLY A 31 2.54 0.99 -9.67
N LEU A 32 3.70 1.61 -9.91
CA LEU A 32 4.14 1.99 -11.25
C LEU A 32 4.33 0.77 -12.15
N MET A 33 4.91 -0.32 -11.63
CA MET A 33 5.04 -1.57 -12.36
C MET A 33 3.67 -2.15 -12.74
N VAL A 34 2.72 -2.21 -11.80
CA VAL A 34 1.36 -2.71 -12.05
C VAL A 34 0.60 -1.80 -13.03
N ALA A 35 0.77 -0.49 -12.92
CA ALA A 35 0.18 0.47 -13.85
C ALA A 35 0.75 0.30 -15.27
N ALA A 36 2.05 0.06 -15.40
CA ALA A 36 2.66 -0.27 -16.69
C ALA A 36 2.10 -1.57 -17.26
N LEU A 37 1.96 -2.62 -16.43
CA LEU A 37 1.33 -3.89 -16.86
C LEU A 37 -0.12 -3.71 -17.29
N LEU A 38 -0.90 -2.86 -16.61
CA LEU A 38 -2.26 -2.52 -17.01
C LEU A 38 -2.31 -1.82 -18.37
N PHE A 39 -1.42 -0.84 -18.58
CA PHE A 39 -1.39 -0.03 -19.79
C PHE A 39 -0.88 -0.82 -21.01
N PHE A 40 0.14 -1.65 -20.81
CA PHE A 40 0.78 -2.45 -21.87
C PHE A 40 0.26 -3.89 -21.95
N ASN A 41 -0.83 -4.24 -21.26
CA ASN A 41 -1.34 -5.62 -21.22
C ASN A 41 -1.60 -6.19 -22.63
N ARG A 42 -2.26 -5.43 -23.51
CA ARG A 42 -2.52 -5.88 -24.90
C ARG A 42 -1.23 -6.20 -25.65
N PHE A 43 -0.20 -5.37 -25.49
CA PHE A 43 1.11 -5.60 -26.12
C PHE A 43 1.76 -6.89 -25.62
N LEU A 44 1.68 -7.18 -24.31
CA LEU A 44 2.21 -8.43 -23.73
C LEU A 44 1.44 -9.67 -24.21
N LEU A 45 0.13 -9.58 -24.32
CA LEU A 45 -0.72 -10.66 -24.83
C LEU A 45 -0.50 -10.93 -26.32
N ASP A 46 -0.27 -9.87 -27.10
CA ASP A 46 0.01 -9.97 -28.54
C ASP A 46 1.40 -10.55 -28.81
N ALA A 47 2.40 -10.23 -27.98
CA ALA A 47 3.73 -10.83 -28.06
C ALA A 47 3.75 -12.33 -27.67
N GLY A 48 2.82 -12.76 -26.81
CA GLY A 48 2.79 -14.11 -26.21
C GLY A 48 2.29 -15.25 -27.10
N HIS A 49 2.00 -15.05 -28.40
CA HIS A 49 1.53 -16.11 -29.33
C HIS A 49 0.31 -16.94 -28.85
N TYR A 50 -0.58 -16.34 -28.06
CA TYR A 50 -1.82 -17.02 -27.64
C TYR A 50 -2.88 -17.02 -28.74
N ASP A 51 -3.73 -18.05 -28.76
CA ASP A 51 -4.81 -18.21 -29.73
C ASP A 51 -5.94 -17.18 -29.51
N ASN A 52 -6.53 -16.66 -30.59
CA ASN A 52 -7.31 -15.39 -30.57
C ASN A 52 -8.57 -15.44 -29.69
N GLY A 53 -9.18 -16.62 -29.50
CA GLY A 53 -10.35 -16.81 -28.62
C GLY A 53 -10.01 -16.90 -27.13
N LEU A 54 -8.85 -17.49 -26.78
CA LEU A 54 -8.35 -17.57 -25.40
C LEU A 54 -7.75 -16.25 -24.93
N LYS A 55 -7.16 -15.46 -25.84
CA LYS A 55 -6.63 -14.10 -25.59
C LYS A 55 -7.67 -13.17 -24.98
N ILE A 56 -8.91 -13.16 -25.45
CA ILE A 56 -9.93 -12.19 -25.00
C ILE A 56 -10.37 -12.48 -23.55
N ILE A 57 -10.66 -13.74 -23.22
CA ILE A 57 -11.11 -14.16 -21.88
C ILE A 57 -9.96 -14.05 -20.86
N GLN A 58 -8.74 -14.43 -21.25
CA GLN A 58 -7.55 -14.22 -20.41
C GLN A 58 -7.20 -12.73 -20.26
N SER A 59 -7.43 -11.89 -21.28
CA SER A 59 -7.18 -10.45 -21.17
C SER A 59 -8.07 -9.79 -20.12
N ASN A 60 -9.37 -10.07 -20.11
CA ASN A 60 -10.31 -9.42 -19.19
C ASN A 60 -10.10 -9.85 -17.74
N SER A 61 -9.82 -11.13 -17.51
CA SER A 61 -9.51 -11.65 -16.18
C SER A 61 -8.17 -11.11 -15.66
N LEU A 62 -7.14 -11.02 -16.50
CA LEU A 62 -5.85 -10.45 -16.12
C LEU A 62 -5.94 -8.93 -15.86
N VAL A 63 -6.66 -8.17 -16.69
CA VAL A 63 -6.92 -6.74 -16.42
C VAL A 63 -7.62 -6.55 -15.08
N MET A 64 -8.65 -7.35 -14.80
CA MET A 64 -9.41 -7.26 -13.54
C MET A 64 -8.52 -7.56 -12.33
N VAL A 65 -7.65 -8.56 -12.41
CA VAL A 65 -6.69 -8.90 -11.35
C VAL A 65 -5.69 -7.76 -11.15
N LEU A 66 -5.10 -7.24 -12.24
CA LEU A 66 -4.15 -6.13 -12.15
C LEU A 66 -4.82 -4.85 -11.62
N ALA A 67 -6.07 -4.58 -11.99
CA ALA A 67 -6.84 -3.44 -11.48
C ALA A 67 -7.12 -3.58 -9.98
N LEU A 68 -7.46 -4.79 -9.52
CA LEU A 68 -7.61 -5.10 -8.10
C LEU A 68 -6.29 -4.94 -7.33
N MET A 69 -5.18 -5.42 -7.90
CA MET A 69 -3.85 -5.21 -7.31
C MET A 69 -3.52 -3.72 -7.20
N MET A 70 -3.82 -2.93 -8.24
CA MET A 70 -3.59 -1.48 -8.22
C MET A 70 -4.42 -0.80 -7.11
N LEU A 71 -5.70 -1.19 -6.96
CA LEU A 71 -6.56 -0.68 -5.89
C LEU A 71 -6.01 -1.01 -4.51
N LEU A 72 -5.52 -2.24 -4.31
CA LEU A 72 -4.91 -2.65 -3.05
C LEU A 72 -3.62 -1.90 -2.78
N ILE A 73 -2.74 -1.70 -3.78
CA ILE A 73 -1.52 -0.89 -3.64
C ILE A 73 -1.86 0.54 -3.21
N VAL A 74 -2.86 1.15 -3.83
CA VAL A 74 -3.36 2.48 -3.42
C VAL A 74 -3.87 2.44 -1.97
N GLY A 75 -4.60 1.40 -1.58
CA GLY A 75 -5.03 1.17 -0.20
C GLY A 75 -3.86 1.06 0.78
N THR A 76 -2.81 0.33 0.42
CA THR A 76 -1.60 0.17 1.22
C THR A 76 -0.85 1.50 1.38
N ILE A 77 -0.69 2.27 0.30
CA ILE A 77 -0.11 3.62 0.33
C ILE A 77 -0.95 4.55 1.21
N ALA A 78 -2.27 4.55 1.04
CA ALA A 78 -3.17 5.37 1.84
C ALA A 78 -3.10 4.99 3.33
N GLY A 79 -3.08 3.71 3.65
CA GLY A 79 -2.91 3.19 5.01
C GLY A 79 -1.57 3.63 5.62
N LEU A 80 -0.49 3.53 4.85
CA LEU A 80 0.85 3.96 5.25
C LEU A 80 0.92 5.47 5.51
N LEU A 81 0.34 6.29 4.64
CA LEU A 81 0.27 7.74 4.82
C LEU A 81 -0.56 8.09 6.07
N LEU A 82 -1.71 7.47 6.26
CA LEU A 82 -2.53 7.64 7.46
C LEU A 82 -1.76 7.22 8.74
N PHE A 83 -0.98 6.14 8.65
CA PHE A 83 -0.11 5.70 9.74
C PHE A 83 0.97 6.74 10.04
N MET A 84 1.64 7.29 9.03
CA MET A 84 2.60 8.38 9.19
C MET A 84 1.96 9.64 9.78
N PHE A 85 0.69 9.92 9.45
CA PHE A 85 -0.09 11.00 10.05
C PHE A 85 -0.70 10.64 11.43
N GLN A 86 -0.24 9.55 12.05
CA GLN A 86 -0.65 9.08 13.39
C GLN A 86 -2.17 8.86 13.52
N LYS A 87 -2.84 8.44 12.45
CA LYS A 87 -4.26 8.07 12.47
C LYS A 87 -4.42 6.60 12.89
N PRO A 88 -5.30 6.27 13.85
CA PRO A 88 -5.42 4.92 14.41
C PRO A 88 -5.84 3.87 13.38
N LYS A 89 -6.59 4.27 12.36
CA LYS A 89 -7.06 3.37 11.30
C LYS A 89 -6.02 3.13 10.19
N GLY A 90 -4.92 3.89 10.16
CA GLY A 90 -3.93 3.81 9.08
C GLY A 90 -3.18 2.49 9.06
N LEU A 91 -2.67 2.03 10.22
CA LEU A 91 -1.98 0.76 10.33
C LEU A 91 -2.89 -0.41 9.92
N LEU A 92 -4.15 -0.41 10.37
CA LEU A 92 -5.10 -1.47 10.05
C LEU A 92 -5.36 -1.55 8.55
N LEU A 93 -5.60 -0.41 7.90
CA LEU A 93 -5.79 -0.34 6.45
C LEU A 93 -4.54 -0.86 5.71
N PHE A 94 -3.36 -0.43 6.13
CA PHE A 94 -2.09 -0.89 5.58
C PHE A 94 -1.96 -2.41 5.66
N VAL A 95 -2.15 -3.00 6.85
CA VAL A 95 -1.99 -4.45 7.07
C VAL A 95 -3.01 -5.24 6.25
N ILE A 96 -4.29 -4.86 6.28
CA ILE A 96 -5.34 -5.58 5.53
C ILE A 96 -5.06 -5.52 4.03
N SER A 97 -4.78 -4.33 3.48
CA SER A 97 -4.50 -4.18 2.04
C SER A 97 -3.25 -4.96 1.64
N ALA A 98 -2.18 -4.92 2.44
CA ALA A 98 -0.94 -5.63 2.14
C ALA A 98 -1.10 -7.15 2.24
N VAL A 99 -1.85 -7.68 3.21
CA VAL A 99 -2.12 -9.14 3.33
C VAL A 99 -2.94 -9.65 2.14
N ILE A 100 -3.99 -8.92 1.74
CA ILE A 100 -4.80 -9.31 0.56
C ILE A 100 -3.93 -9.23 -0.71
N LEU A 101 -3.09 -8.20 -0.83
CA LEU A 101 -2.18 -8.06 -1.96
C LEU A 101 -1.20 -9.22 -2.03
N MET A 102 -0.59 -9.62 -0.91
CA MET A 102 0.27 -10.82 -0.83
C MET A 102 -0.47 -12.07 -1.28
N PHE A 103 -1.71 -12.26 -0.83
CA PHE A 103 -2.50 -13.44 -1.20
C PHE A 103 -2.74 -13.50 -2.71
N ILE A 104 -3.10 -12.37 -3.33
CA ILE A 104 -3.26 -12.30 -4.79
C ILE A 104 -1.93 -12.58 -5.48
N GLN A 105 -0.85 -11.90 -5.08
CA GLN A 105 0.47 -12.13 -5.67
C GLN A 105 0.93 -13.60 -5.58
N ALA A 106 0.66 -14.29 -4.47
CA ALA A 106 1.01 -15.70 -4.31
C ALA A 106 0.23 -16.63 -5.27
N ASN A 107 -1.04 -16.32 -5.53
CA ASN A 107 -1.87 -17.12 -6.45
C ASN A 107 -1.50 -16.90 -7.92
N PHE A 108 -1.03 -15.70 -8.31
CA PHE A 108 -0.76 -15.36 -9.71
C PHE A 108 0.73 -15.39 -10.10
N GLY A 109 1.65 -15.18 -9.15
CA GLY A 109 3.10 -15.13 -9.41
C GLY A 109 3.85 -16.43 -9.18
N GLY A 110 3.24 -17.43 -8.52
CA GLY A 110 3.93 -18.66 -8.13
C GLY A 110 5.05 -18.43 -7.10
N LEU A 111 5.98 -19.39 -6.98
CA LEU A 111 7.14 -19.31 -6.06
C LEU A 111 8.27 -18.41 -6.58
N GLU A 112 8.24 -18.03 -7.87
CA GLU A 112 9.16 -17.09 -8.51
C GLU A 112 8.85 -15.65 -8.06
N GLY A 113 9.20 -15.35 -6.82
CA GLY A 113 8.81 -14.10 -6.18
C GLY A 113 8.86 -14.11 -4.67
N TRP A 114 9.37 -15.18 -4.04
CA TRP A 114 9.45 -15.30 -2.57
C TRP A 114 10.15 -14.12 -1.89
N GLN A 115 11.10 -13.48 -2.58
CA GLN A 115 11.80 -12.28 -2.13
C GLN A 115 10.83 -11.11 -1.91
N LYS A 116 9.80 -10.96 -2.76
CA LYS A 116 8.77 -9.93 -2.63
C LYS A 116 7.95 -10.13 -1.36
N PHE A 117 7.53 -11.38 -1.10
CA PHE A 117 6.82 -11.73 0.14
C PHE A 117 7.67 -11.50 1.38
N ALA A 118 8.97 -11.82 1.33
CA ALA A 118 9.89 -11.57 2.44
C ALA A 118 10.03 -10.07 2.73
N VAL A 119 10.12 -9.23 1.69
CA VAL A 119 10.16 -7.77 1.84
C VAL A 119 8.85 -7.24 2.42
N GLU A 120 7.69 -7.69 1.93
CA GLU A 120 6.39 -7.24 2.47
C GLU A 120 6.20 -7.64 3.92
N LEU A 121 6.54 -8.87 4.29
CA LEU A 121 6.50 -9.34 5.69
C LEU A 121 7.47 -8.55 6.58
N LEU A 122 8.67 -8.28 6.10
CA LEU A 122 9.66 -7.46 6.83
C LEU A 122 9.11 -6.06 7.10
N LEU A 123 8.49 -5.42 6.11
CA LEU A 123 7.91 -4.09 6.25
C LEU A 123 6.74 -4.08 7.24
N MET A 124 5.85 -5.09 7.16
CA MET A 124 4.76 -5.23 8.13
C MET A 124 5.32 -5.38 9.55
N PHE A 125 6.29 -6.26 9.76
CA PHE A 125 6.87 -6.49 11.07
C PHE A 125 7.56 -5.25 11.64
N LEU A 126 8.37 -4.56 10.82
CA LEU A 126 9.02 -3.32 11.23
C LEU A 126 8.01 -2.22 11.59
N LEU A 127 6.93 -2.08 10.82
CA LEU A 127 5.89 -1.08 11.09
C LEU A 127 5.06 -1.41 12.34
N LEU A 128 4.81 -2.70 12.61
CA LEU A 128 4.11 -3.17 13.80
C LEU A 128 4.96 -3.04 15.08
N ALA A 129 6.27 -3.23 14.97
CA ALA A 129 7.20 -3.15 16.09
C ALA A 129 7.47 -1.71 16.58
N LEU A 130 7.12 -0.70 15.79
CA LEU A 130 7.36 0.70 16.13
C LEU A 130 6.33 1.24 17.14
N PRO A 131 6.77 1.93 18.21
CA PRO A 131 5.88 2.42 19.26
C PRO A 131 4.89 3.45 18.70
N GLN A 132 3.60 3.18 18.86
CA GLN A 132 2.53 3.98 18.28
C GLN A 132 2.09 5.08 19.26
N LYS A 133 2.55 6.31 19.01
CA LYS A 133 2.02 7.49 19.71
C LYS A 133 0.86 8.07 18.91
N TYR A 134 -0.34 7.60 19.22
CA TYR A 134 -1.54 8.17 18.62
C TYR A 134 -1.85 9.53 19.25
N ARG A 135 -2.01 10.54 18.40
CA ARG A 135 -2.58 11.82 18.82
C ARG A 135 -4.04 11.59 19.16
N LYS A 136 -4.35 11.42 20.44
CA LYS A 136 -5.73 11.37 20.95
C LYS A 136 -6.37 12.71 20.57
N ASN A 137 -7.24 12.72 19.56
CA ASN A 137 -8.05 13.89 19.24
C ASN A 137 -8.94 14.12 20.47
N SER A 138 -8.66 15.20 21.19
CA SER A 138 -9.43 15.66 22.33
C SER A 138 -10.73 16.29 21.83
N GLU A 139 -11.70 15.46 21.44
CA GLU A 139 -13.07 15.88 21.16
C GLU A 139 -14.00 15.11 22.10
N ASN A 140 -14.15 15.67 23.31
CA ASN A 140 -15.36 15.67 24.15
C ASN A 140 -15.04 16.24 25.54
N ARG A 141 -14.57 17.50 25.59
CA ARG A 141 -14.85 18.36 26.75
C ARG A 141 -15.90 19.37 26.29
N VAL A 142 -17.16 18.95 26.35
CA VAL A 142 -18.26 19.91 26.47
C VAL A 142 -18.24 20.32 27.94
N GLU A 143 -17.55 21.41 28.23
CA GLU A 143 -17.73 22.12 29.50
C GLU A 143 -19.15 22.70 29.48
N TYR A 144 -20.05 22.09 30.23
CA TYR A 144 -21.28 22.78 30.60
C TYR A 144 -20.95 23.69 31.80
N PRO A 145 -21.15 25.02 31.69
CA PRO A 145 -21.05 25.90 32.85
C PRO A 145 -22.11 25.52 33.88
N GLN A 146 -21.71 25.47 35.15
CA GLN A 146 -22.61 25.38 36.30
C GLN A 146 -23.34 26.70 36.54
#